data_AF-A0A1C9WSS7-F1
#
_entry.id   AF-A0A1C9WSS7-F1
#
_cell.length_a   1.000
_cell.length_b   1.000
_cell.length_c   1.000
_cell.angle_alpha   90.00
_cell.angle_beta   90.00
_cell.angle_gamma   90.00
#
_symmetry.space_group_name_H-M   'P 1'
#
loop_
_entity.id
_entity.type
_entity.pdbx_description
1 polymer ?
#
loop_
_entity_poly.entity_id
_entity_poly.type
_entity_poly.pdbx_seq_one_letter_code
_entity_poly.pdbx_strand_id
1 'polypeptide(L)'
;MTITAPRRDRRHLRESVPARPPSLPSCRHCGTDAYLEFSGYVPASYAPDRDSLRPPVVSYGCKHCGKHYSHHAPEDWAPPGWQWYA
;
A
#
# COMPACT_ATOMS: atom_id res chain seq x y z
N MET A 1 -18.48 -44.10 35.51
CA MET A 1 -17.49 -43.00 35.49
C MET A 1 -17.64 -42.30 34.16
N THR A 2 -18.24 -41.10 34.12
CA THR A 2 -18.53 -40.39 32.86
C THR A 2 -17.53 -39.26 32.70
N ILE A 3 -16.64 -39.36 31.71
CA ILE A 3 -15.61 -38.36 31.43
C ILE A 3 -16.20 -37.35 30.43
N THR A 4 -16.57 -36.17 30.91
CA THR A 4 -16.87 -35.01 30.07
C THR A 4 -15.56 -34.39 29.59
N ALA A 5 -15.32 -34.39 28.28
CA ALA A 5 -14.19 -33.69 27.66
C ALA A 5 -14.66 -32.38 27.00
N PRO A 6 -13.84 -31.31 27.02
CA PRO A 6 -14.28 -29.93 26.85
C PRO A 6 -14.62 -29.55 25.40
N ARG A 7 -15.58 -28.64 25.25
CA ARG A 7 -15.90 -27.97 23.97
C ARG A 7 -14.65 -27.26 23.47
N ARG A 8 -14.14 -27.74 22.33
CA ARG A 8 -13.01 -27.16 21.61
C ARG A 8 -13.43 -25.76 21.13
N ASP A 9 -13.02 -24.75 21.90
CA ASP A 9 -13.16 -23.34 21.57
C ASP A 9 -12.47 -23.10 20.22
N ARG A 10 -13.28 -23.06 19.16
CA ARG A 10 -12.85 -22.80 17.80
C ARG A 10 -12.59 -21.30 17.71
N ARG A 11 -11.53 -20.84 18.39
CA ARG A 11 -10.97 -19.50 18.18
C ARG A 11 -10.67 -19.41 16.70
N HIS A 12 -11.52 -18.65 16.00
CA HIS A 12 -11.21 -18.11 14.70
C HIS A 12 -9.89 -17.36 14.86
N LEU A 13 -8.79 -18.06 14.59
CA LEU A 13 -7.56 -17.45 14.14
C LEU A 13 -7.98 -16.75 12.85
N ARG A 14 -8.40 -15.49 12.98
CA ARG A 14 -8.45 -14.55 11.87
C ARG A 14 -6.99 -14.50 11.43
N GLU A 15 -6.66 -15.36 10.50
CA GLU A 15 -5.40 -15.37 9.81
C GLU A 15 -5.31 -13.99 9.19
N SER A 16 -4.53 -13.12 9.84
CA SER A 16 -4.27 -11.78 9.39
C SER A 16 -3.61 -11.94 8.04
N VAL A 17 -4.40 -11.83 6.97
CA VAL A 17 -3.90 -11.84 5.59
C VAL A 17 -2.71 -10.90 5.59
N PRO A 18 -1.48 -11.39 5.29
CA PRO A 18 -0.32 -10.52 5.26
C PRO A 18 -0.66 -9.39 4.30
N ALA A 19 -0.55 -8.15 4.79
CA ALA A 19 -0.85 -6.97 4.00
C ALA A 19 -0.13 -7.13 2.67
N ARG A 20 -0.91 -7.26 1.59
CA ARG A 20 -0.39 -7.51 0.26
C ARG A 20 0.72 -6.49 0.01
N PRO A 21 1.93 -6.91 -0.41
CA PRO A 21 3.04 -5.99 -0.56
C PRO A 21 2.59 -4.81 -1.43
N PRO A 22 2.99 -3.58 -1.08
CA PRO A 22 2.57 -2.39 -1.81
C PRO A 22 2.86 -2.62 -3.31
N SER A 23 1.82 -2.50 -4.12
CA SER A 23 1.93 -2.70 -5.56
C SER A 23 2.39 -1.42 -6.24
N LEU A 24 3.04 -1.54 -7.39
CA LEU A 24 3.35 -0.40 -8.25
C LEU A 24 2.07 0.40 -8.62
N PRO A 25 2.20 1.71 -8.87
CA PRO A 25 1.07 2.55 -9.27
C PRO A 25 0.43 2.02 -10.55
N SER A 26 -0.88 1.83 -10.52
CA SER A 26 -1.67 1.52 -11.71
C SER A 26 -3.03 2.20 -11.64
N CYS A 27 -3.61 2.53 -12.79
CA CYS A 27 -4.98 3.01 -12.82
C CYS A 27 -5.93 1.85 -12.54
N ARG A 28 -6.69 1.91 -11.45
CA ARG A 28 -7.68 0.86 -11.10
C ARG A 28 -8.80 0.70 -12.13
N HIS A 29 -9.09 1.75 -12.90
CA HIS A 29 -10.13 1.71 -13.93
C HIS A 29 -9.61 1.17 -15.27
N CYS A 30 -8.42 1.60 -15.69
CA CYS A 30 -7.84 1.20 -16.97
C CYS A 30 -6.99 -0.08 -16.86
N GLY A 31 -6.60 -0.49 -15.64
CA GLY A 31 -5.75 -1.66 -15.41
C GLY A 31 -4.30 -1.49 -15.88
N THR A 32 -3.83 -0.26 -16.09
CA THR A 32 -2.50 0.04 -16.65
C THR A 32 -1.87 1.27 -15.99
N ASP A 33 -0.54 1.33 -16.01
CA ASP A 33 0.29 2.45 -15.61
C ASP A 33 0.69 3.39 -16.77
N ALA A 34 0.40 3.02 -18.02
CA ALA A 34 0.88 3.74 -19.21
C ALA A 34 0.38 5.19 -19.34
N TYR A 35 -0.72 5.53 -18.68
CA TYR A 35 -1.35 6.86 -18.77
C TYR A 35 -1.27 7.64 -17.46
N LEU A 36 -0.38 7.25 -16.55
CA LEU A 36 -0.26 7.91 -15.25
C LEU A 36 0.59 9.18 -15.37
N GLU A 37 0.05 10.27 -14.85
CA GLU A 37 0.78 11.50 -14.58
C GLU A 37 0.93 11.65 -13.07
N PHE A 38 2.17 11.59 -12.59
CA PHE A 38 2.48 11.76 -11.18
C PHE A 38 2.40 13.24 -10.80
N SER A 39 1.62 13.56 -9.78
CA SER A 39 1.39 14.93 -9.31
C SER A 39 2.00 15.19 -7.92
N GLY A 40 2.29 14.15 -7.16
CA GLY A 40 2.88 14.28 -5.83
C GLY A 40 3.59 13.00 -5.41
N TYR A 41 4.73 13.12 -4.72
CA TYR A 41 5.45 12.01 -4.12
C TYR A 41 6.01 12.43 -2.77
N VAL A 42 5.74 11.60 -1.77
CA VAL A 42 6.28 11.71 -0.41
C VAL A 42 7.16 10.49 -0.20
N PRO A 43 8.46 10.67 0.09
CA PRO A 43 9.39 9.56 0.21
C PRO A 43 9.11 8.77 1.51
N ALA A 44 9.66 7.56 1.57
CA ALA A 44 9.64 6.78 2.79
C ALA A 44 10.30 7.58 3.91
N SER A 45 9.67 7.63 5.08
CA SER A 45 10.18 8.40 6.21
C SER A 45 9.92 7.71 7.52
N TYR A 46 10.90 7.71 8.41
CA TYR A 46 10.71 7.22 9.77
C TYR A 46 9.73 8.13 10.52
N ALA A 47 8.83 7.51 11.29
CA ALA A 47 8.04 8.20 12.29
C ALA A 47 8.97 8.98 13.25
N PRO A 48 8.48 10.05 13.91
CA PRO A 48 9.30 10.85 14.82
C PRO A 48 9.96 10.00 15.93
N ASP A 49 9.29 8.94 16.37
CA ASP A 49 9.78 7.99 17.36
C ASP A 49 10.81 6.99 16.80
N ARG A 50 11.14 7.07 15.50
CA ARG A 50 12.04 6.20 14.72
C ARG A 50 11.74 4.70 14.74
N ASP A 51 10.65 4.29 15.39
CA ASP A 51 10.27 2.90 15.57
C ASP A 51 9.54 2.31 14.35
N SER A 52 8.93 3.17 13.52
CA SER A 52 8.14 2.74 12.37
C SER A 52 8.52 3.49 11.10
N LEU A 53 8.84 2.76 10.04
CA LEU A 53 9.07 3.32 8.72
C LEU A 53 7.73 3.49 8.00
N ARG A 54 7.40 4.74 7.62
CA ARG A 54 6.21 5.03 6.83
C ARG A 54 6.57 4.81 5.36
N PRO A 55 5.81 3.95 4.64
CA PRO A 55 6.07 3.70 3.23
C PRO A 55 5.84 4.99 2.41
N PRO A 56 6.48 5.09 1.24
CA PRO A 56 6.31 6.24 0.37
C PRO A 56 4.87 6.31 -0.14
N VAL A 57 4.40 7.53 -0.34
CA VAL A 57 3.06 7.81 -0.87
C VAL A 57 3.20 8.57 -2.17
N VAL A 58 2.50 8.13 -3.20
CA VAL A 58 2.47 8.84 -4.48
C VAL A 58 1.04 9.09 -4.91
N SER A 59 0.83 10.30 -5.42
CA SER A 59 -0.41 10.79 -5.99
C SER A 59 -0.25 10.93 -7.49
N TYR A 60 -1.24 10.43 -8.23
CA TYR A 60 -1.21 10.39 -9.68
C TYR A 60 -2.60 10.52 -10.29
N GLY A 61 -2.67 11.14 -11.46
CA GLY A 61 -3.86 11.19 -12.30
C GLY A 61 -3.72 10.24 -13.49
N CYS A 62 -4.81 9.60 -13.91
CA CYS A 62 -4.83 8.87 -15.18
C CYS A 62 -5.31 9.81 -16.29
N LYS A 63 -4.47 10.05 -17.30
CA LYS A 63 -4.83 10.86 -18.47
C LYS A 63 -5.93 10.25 -19.33
N HIS A 64 -6.10 8.94 -19.28
CA HIS A 64 -7.11 8.26 -20.10
C HIS A 64 -8.52 8.36 -19.52
N CYS A 65 -8.68 8.14 -18.20
CA CYS A 65 -10.00 8.18 -17.54
C CYS A 65 -10.24 9.41 -16.65
N GLY A 66 -9.25 10.29 -16.50
CA GLY A 66 -9.35 11.53 -15.72
C GLY A 66 -9.43 11.32 -14.20
N LYS A 67 -9.26 10.11 -13.69
CA LYS A 67 -9.36 9.81 -12.25
C LYS A 67 -8.03 10.04 -11.54
N HIS A 68 -8.10 10.56 -10.32
CA HIS A 68 -6.97 10.76 -9.42
C HIS A 68 -6.93 9.68 -8.35
N TYR A 69 -5.71 9.27 -8.01
CA TYR A 69 -5.45 8.23 -7.01
C TYR A 69 -4.24 8.61 -6.17
N SER A 70 -4.24 8.16 -4.91
CA SER A 70 -3.07 8.14 -4.04
C SER A 70 -2.86 6.71 -3.58
N HIS A 71 -1.61 6.24 -3.64
CA HIS A 71 -1.27 4.88 -3.23
C HIS A 71 0.06 4.84 -2.48
N HIS A 72 0.20 3.84 -1.61
CA HIS A 72 1.44 3.53 -0.93
C HIS A 72 2.29 2.66 -1.86
N ALA A 73 3.46 3.15 -2.22
CA ALA A 73 4.40 2.46 -3.09
C ALA A 73 5.38 1.60 -2.26
N PRO A 74 6.10 0.66 -2.90
CA PRO A 74 7.25 0.00 -2.29
C PRO A 74 8.29 1.01 -1.80
N GLU A 75 9.02 0.68 -0.73
CA GLU A 75 10.01 1.56 -0.11
C GLU A 75 11.14 1.96 -1.06
N ASP A 76 11.57 1.04 -1.92
CA ASP A 76 12.63 1.26 -2.91
C ASP A 76 12.11 1.87 -4.24
N TRP A 77 10.83 2.25 -4.30
CA TRP A 77 10.24 2.81 -5.51
C TRP A 77 10.09 4.33 -5.42
N ALA A 78 10.45 5.00 -6.52
CA ALA A 78 10.19 6.40 -6.76
C ALA A 78 9.58 6.59 -8.17
N PRO A 79 8.79 7.65 -8.40
CA PRO A 79 8.24 7.91 -9.72
C PRO A 79 9.39 8.18 -10.72
N PRO A 80 9.34 7.60 -11.93
CA PRO A 80 10.37 7.82 -12.93
C PRO A 80 10.42 9.31 -13.32
N GLY A 81 11.62 9.88 -13.30
CA GLY A 81 11.82 11.30 -13.61
C GLY A 81 11.34 12.27 -12.53
N TRP A 82 11.01 11.79 -11.33
CA TRP A 82 10.66 12.67 -10.21
C TRP A 82 11.84 13.56 -9.83
N GLN A 83 11.61 14.86 -9.82
CA GLN A 83 12.61 15.85 -9.45
C GLN A 83 12.20 16.45 -8.11
N TRP A 84 13.07 16.32 -7.11
CA TRP A 84 12.93 17.07 -5.88
C TRP A 84 13.36 18.51 -6.18
N TYR A 85 12.49 19.47 -5.91
CA TYR A 85 12.94 20.85 -5.81
C TYR A 85 13.92 20.91 -4.63
N ALA A 86 15.21 21.06 -4.94
CA ALA A 86 16.29 21.20 -3.97
C ALA A 86 16.29 22.60 -3.35
#